data_AF-A0A7J2IQ42-F1
#
_entry.id   AF-A0A7J2IQ42-F1
#
_cell.length_a   1.000
_cell.length_b   1.000
_cell.length_c   1.000
_cell.angle_alpha   90.00
_cell.angle_beta   90.00
_cell.angle_gamma   90.00
#
_symmetry.space_group_name_H-M   'P 1'
#
loop_
_entity.id
_entity.type
_entity.pdbx_description
1 polymer ?
#
loop_
_entity_poly.entity_id
_entity_poly.type
_entity_poly.pdbx_seq_one_letter_code
_entity_poly.pdbx_strand_id
1 'polypeptide(L)'
;MSRLNALYLDTNVIIARYKPADPLHEVSDKLLSSGKFEFFISPITLFELYSVISRLYPNMIFPQEVESISVDTLVHFIVEDCNLKLVSKNYLVTTYFRKRKIRMPFEYLMSMMLAEKLKLKALDLLHIAYAAMLRDSIQTFVTGDSEILERKSIIKDIVGIEVEHPKNFLDDL
;
A
#
# COMPACT_ATOMS: atom_id res chain seq x y z
N MET A 1 -9.96 -11.93 21.64
CA MET A 1 -10.01 -11.07 20.44
C MET A 1 -9.48 -11.91 19.29
N SER A 2 -10.30 -12.22 18.29
CA SER A 2 -9.80 -12.84 17.05
C SER A 2 -8.71 -11.95 16.47
N ARG A 3 -7.57 -12.52 16.05
CA ARG A 3 -6.57 -11.76 15.29
C ARG A 3 -7.27 -11.16 14.07
N LEU A 4 -7.05 -9.88 13.83
CA LEU A 4 -7.48 -9.21 12.61
C LEU A 4 -6.68 -9.82 11.45
N ASN A 5 -7.32 -10.56 10.54
CA ASN A 5 -6.69 -11.01 9.30
C ASN A 5 -6.81 -9.91 8.23
N ALA A 6 -6.14 -8.79 8.48
CA ALA A 6 -6.25 -7.59 7.66
C ALA A 6 -4.86 -7.05 7.33
N LEU A 7 -4.58 -6.81 6.06
CA LEU A 7 -3.26 -6.40 5.57
C LEU A 7 -3.40 -5.08 4.81
N TYR A 8 -2.49 -4.14 5.06
CA TYR A 8 -2.36 -2.98 4.17
C TYR A 8 -1.33 -3.31 3.10
N LEU A 9 -1.70 -3.15 1.84
CA LEU A 9 -0.82 -3.49 0.71
C LEU A 9 -0.12 -2.25 0.15
N ASP A 10 1.19 -2.40 -0.04
CA ASP A 10 1.97 -1.55 -0.92
C ASP A 10 1.61 -1.82 -2.40
N THR A 11 1.77 -0.81 -3.24
CA THR A 11 1.46 -0.87 -4.67
C THR A 11 2.33 -1.89 -5.40
N ASN A 12 3.59 -2.07 -4.98
CA ASN A 12 4.49 -3.05 -5.61
C ASN A 12 3.99 -4.50 -5.49
N VAL A 13 3.34 -4.86 -4.37
CA VAL A 13 2.75 -6.18 -4.15
C VAL A 13 1.58 -6.40 -5.10
N ILE A 14 0.72 -5.39 -5.26
CA ILE A 14 -0.46 -5.44 -6.12
C ILE A 14 -0.04 -5.55 -7.59
N ILE A 15 0.89 -4.70 -8.04
CA ILE A 15 1.35 -4.67 -9.43
C ILE A 15 2.08 -5.96 -9.81
N ALA A 16 2.86 -6.55 -8.89
CA ALA A 16 3.59 -7.78 -9.17
C ALA A 16 2.68 -8.94 -9.59
N ARG A 17 1.43 -8.99 -9.09
CA ARG A 17 0.44 -9.98 -9.54
C ARG A 17 0.21 -9.99 -11.05
N TYR A 18 0.31 -8.83 -11.70
CA TYR A 18 0.02 -8.70 -13.15
C TYR A 18 1.28 -8.64 -14.02
N LYS A 19 2.45 -8.88 -13.44
CA LYS A 19 3.74 -8.76 -14.13
C LYS A 19 4.56 -10.04 -13.93
N PRO A 20 4.43 -11.05 -14.80
CA PRO A 20 5.05 -12.38 -14.59
C PRO A 20 6.58 -12.38 -14.46
N ALA A 21 7.26 -11.41 -15.06
CA ALA A 21 8.71 -11.25 -14.94
C ALA A 21 9.14 -10.59 -13.62
N ASP A 22 8.19 -10.15 -12.79
CA ASP A 22 8.48 -9.55 -11.50
C ASP A 22 8.84 -10.64 -10.46
N PRO A 23 9.95 -10.51 -9.71
CA PRO A 23 10.32 -11.50 -8.70
C PRO A 23 9.25 -11.74 -7.62
N LEU A 24 8.35 -10.77 -7.41
CA LEU A 24 7.26 -10.89 -6.45
C LEU A 24 6.00 -11.53 -7.04
N HIS A 25 5.95 -11.81 -8.35
CA HIS A 25 4.74 -12.25 -9.03
C HIS A 25 4.09 -13.47 -8.37
N GLU A 26 4.85 -14.55 -8.20
CA GLU A 26 4.32 -15.80 -7.64
C GLU A 26 3.83 -15.63 -6.20
N VAL A 27 4.57 -14.88 -5.38
CA VAL A 27 4.23 -14.69 -3.97
C VAL A 27 3.05 -13.74 -3.78
N SER A 28 2.95 -12.70 -4.61
CA SER A 28 1.82 -11.77 -4.62
C SER A 28 0.54 -12.43 -5.11
N ASP A 29 0.61 -13.22 -6.19
CA ASP A 29 -0.56 -13.89 -6.74
C ASP A 29 -1.14 -14.91 -5.75
N LYS A 30 -0.28 -15.71 -5.11
CA LYS A 30 -0.70 -16.63 -4.03
C LYS A 30 -1.35 -15.90 -2.86
N LEU A 31 -0.72 -14.81 -2.38
CA LEU A 31 -1.27 -14.02 -1.26
C LEU A 31 -2.65 -13.46 -1.61
N LEU A 32 -2.77 -12.77 -2.74
CA LEU A 32 -4.00 -12.10 -3.17
C LEU A 32 -5.12 -13.09 -3.51
N SER A 33 -4.79 -14.29 -3.99
CA SER A 33 -5.76 -15.34 -4.32
C SER A 33 -6.20 -16.19 -3.12
N SER A 34 -5.58 -16.02 -1.95
CA SER A 34 -5.81 -16.91 -0.80
C SER A 34 -7.20 -16.86 -0.18
N GLY A 35 -7.89 -15.72 -0.27
CA GLY A 35 -9.15 -15.47 0.45
C GLY A 35 -9.03 -15.47 1.99
N LYS A 36 -7.82 -15.54 2.55
CA LYS A 36 -7.58 -15.62 4.01
C LYS A 36 -7.49 -14.27 4.70
N PHE A 37 -7.24 -13.20 3.93
CA PHE A 37 -6.99 -11.86 4.41
C PHE A 37 -7.91 -10.84 3.75
N GLU A 38 -8.24 -9.79 4.49
CA GLU A 38 -8.78 -8.57 3.92
C GLU A 38 -7.63 -7.64 3.50
N PHE A 39 -7.69 -7.12 2.28
CA PHE A 39 -6.66 -6.24 1.75
C PHE A 39 -7.12 -4.78 1.77
N PHE A 40 -6.38 -3.93 2.45
CA PHE A 40 -6.64 -2.50 2.55
C PHE A 40 -5.63 -1.71 1.74
N ILE A 41 -6.13 -0.65 1.11
CA ILE A 41 -5.32 0.32 0.36
C ILE A 41 -5.75 1.75 0.73
N SER A 42 -4.96 2.75 0.33
CA SER A 42 -5.30 4.17 0.52
C SER A 42 -5.44 4.91 -0.81
N PRO A 43 -5.87 6.19 -0.80
CA PRO A 43 -5.85 7.03 -1.99
C PRO A 43 -4.46 7.13 -2.66
N ILE A 44 -3.37 6.95 -1.90
CA ILE A 44 -2.02 6.95 -2.49
C ILE A 44 -1.78 5.70 -3.32
N THR A 45 -2.24 4.53 -2.87
CA THR A 45 -2.17 3.30 -3.69
C THR A 45 -2.91 3.50 -5.01
N LEU A 46 -4.10 4.10 -5.00
CA LEU A 46 -4.82 4.42 -6.24
C LEU A 46 -3.99 5.34 -7.14
N PHE A 47 -3.48 6.45 -6.60
CA PHE A 47 -2.63 7.38 -7.34
C PHE A 47 -1.43 6.66 -7.99
N GLU A 48 -0.77 5.79 -7.26
CA GLU A 48 0.35 5.00 -7.78
C GLU A 48 -0.09 3.99 -8.85
N LEU A 49 -1.22 3.31 -8.67
CA LEU A 49 -1.78 2.42 -9.70
C LEU A 49 -2.03 3.19 -11.01
N TYR A 50 -2.71 4.34 -10.98
CA TYR A 50 -2.88 5.16 -12.20
C TYR A 50 -1.52 5.56 -12.82
N SER A 51 -0.54 5.93 -11.98
CA SER A 51 0.80 6.33 -12.43
C SER A 51 1.60 5.17 -13.05
N VAL A 52 1.50 3.97 -12.49
CA VAL A 52 2.23 2.78 -12.95
C VAL A 52 1.56 2.20 -14.19
N ILE A 53 0.24 2.00 -14.15
CA ILE A 53 -0.52 1.40 -15.27
C ILE A 53 -0.42 2.26 -16.53
N SER A 54 -0.53 3.59 -16.40
CA SER A 54 -0.40 4.49 -17.56
C SER A 54 0.95 4.40 -18.29
N ARG A 55 2.00 3.92 -17.62
CA ARG A 55 3.35 3.76 -18.21
C ARG A 55 3.65 2.32 -18.62
N LEU A 56 3.11 1.32 -17.92
CA LEU A 56 3.56 -0.06 -18.02
C LEU A 56 2.52 -1.03 -18.59
N TYR A 57 1.28 -0.60 -18.82
CA TYR A 57 0.21 -1.47 -19.31
C TYR A 57 0.60 -2.40 -20.49
N PRO A 58 1.36 -1.96 -21.51
CA PRO A 58 1.75 -2.85 -22.62
C PRO A 58 2.56 -4.09 -22.21
N ASN A 59 3.17 -4.10 -21.02
CA ASN A 59 4.01 -5.18 -20.51
C ASN A 59 3.35 -5.97 -19.37
N MET A 60 2.04 -5.81 -19.19
CA MET A 60 1.26 -6.47 -18.12
C MET A 60 0.28 -7.46 -18.72
N ILE A 61 -0.06 -8.51 -17.97
CA ILE A 61 -1.02 -9.53 -18.41
C ILE A 61 -2.35 -9.30 -17.71
N PHE A 62 -3.41 -9.15 -18.50
CA PHE A 62 -4.79 -9.05 -18.05
C PHE A 62 -5.66 -10.13 -18.73
N PRO A 63 -6.78 -10.56 -18.12
CA PRO A 63 -7.61 -11.67 -18.64
C PRO A 63 -8.27 -11.44 -20.02
N GLN A 64 -8.16 -10.26 -20.63
CA GLN A 64 -8.70 -9.99 -21.97
C GLN A 64 -7.78 -9.12 -22.84
N GLU A 65 -7.61 -9.55 -24.09
CA GLU A 65 -7.08 -8.75 -25.20
C GLU A 65 -8.15 -7.77 -25.68
N VAL A 66 -8.44 -6.72 -24.90
CA VAL A 66 -9.29 -5.64 -25.39
C VAL A 66 -8.37 -4.53 -25.90
N GLU A 67 -8.35 -4.33 -27.22
CA GLU A 67 -7.76 -3.13 -27.79
C GLU A 67 -8.41 -1.90 -27.14
N SER A 68 -7.59 -0.99 -26.60
CA SER A 68 -7.98 0.31 -26.03
C SER A 68 -8.70 0.33 -24.66
N ILE A 69 -8.32 -0.53 -23.70
CA ILE A 69 -8.77 -0.34 -22.31
C ILE A 69 -8.19 0.95 -21.72
N SER A 70 -9.05 1.76 -21.07
CA SER A 70 -8.60 2.96 -20.35
C SER A 70 -7.83 2.60 -19.07
N VAL A 71 -6.89 3.45 -18.66
CA VAL A 71 -6.16 3.29 -17.38
C VAL A 71 -7.16 3.19 -16.21
N ASP A 72 -8.24 3.95 -16.26
CA ASP A 72 -9.30 3.94 -15.25
C ASP A 72 -9.95 2.56 -15.13
N THR A 73 -10.39 1.99 -16.25
CA THR A 73 -10.98 0.63 -16.28
C THR A 73 -10.01 -0.42 -15.75
N LEU A 74 -8.72 -0.31 -16.06
CA LEU A 74 -7.70 -1.24 -15.56
C LEU A 74 -7.49 -1.11 -14.04
N VAL A 75 -7.44 0.11 -13.52
CA VAL A 75 -7.31 0.32 -12.07
C VAL A 75 -8.56 -0.22 -11.35
N HIS A 76 -9.76 0.03 -11.89
CA HIS A 76 -10.99 -0.55 -11.37
C HIS A 76 -10.97 -2.08 -11.40
N PHE A 77 -10.53 -2.68 -12.51
CA PHE A 77 -10.36 -4.14 -12.61
C PHE A 77 -9.42 -4.66 -11.52
N ILE A 78 -8.25 -4.04 -11.32
CA ILE A 78 -7.27 -4.45 -10.29
C ILE A 78 -7.89 -4.39 -8.89
N VAL A 79 -8.62 -3.31 -8.58
CA VAL A 79 -9.26 -3.13 -7.27
C VAL A 79 -10.28 -4.23 -7.01
N GLU A 80 -11.11 -4.57 -7.99
CA GLU A 80 -12.12 -5.63 -7.87
C GLU A 80 -11.49 -7.04 -7.84
N ASP A 81 -10.58 -7.34 -8.77
CA ASP A 81 -9.93 -8.65 -8.92
C ASP A 81 -9.05 -9.02 -7.71
N CYS A 82 -8.46 -8.03 -7.05
CA CYS A 82 -7.70 -8.20 -5.82
C CYS A 82 -8.55 -8.01 -4.55
N ASN A 83 -9.87 -7.74 -4.67
CA ASN A 83 -10.79 -7.45 -3.56
C ASN A 83 -10.22 -6.38 -2.59
N LEU A 84 -9.69 -5.29 -3.15
CA LEU A 84 -9.01 -4.24 -2.41
C LEU A 84 -10.03 -3.28 -1.76
N LYS A 85 -9.92 -3.10 -0.45
CA LYS A 85 -10.75 -2.18 0.32
C LYS A 85 -10.06 -0.83 0.45
N LEU A 86 -10.59 0.17 -0.24
CA LEU A 86 -10.11 1.54 -0.13
C LEU A 86 -10.49 2.15 1.23
N VAL A 87 -9.48 2.57 1.99
CA VAL A 87 -9.70 3.35 3.22
C VAL A 87 -9.21 4.77 3.01
N SER A 88 -10.16 5.70 3.06
CA SER A 88 -9.87 7.12 3.08
C SER A 88 -10.39 7.70 4.39
N LYS A 89 -9.47 8.16 5.26
CA LYS A 89 -9.81 8.92 6.46
C LYS A 89 -9.52 10.40 6.20
N ASN A 90 -10.57 11.20 6.02
CA ASN A 90 -10.46 12.63 5.71
C ASN A 90 -10.21 13.49 6.98
N TYR A 91 -9.25 13.13 7.82
CA TYR A 91 -8.93 13.93 9.00
C TYR A 91 -8.10 15.15 8.60
N LEU A 92 -8.70 16.33 8.68
CA LEU A 92 -7.98 17.58 8.56
C LEU A 92 -7.47 18.02 9.93
N VAL A 93 -6.16 18.17 10.05
CA VAL A 93 -5.50 18.69 11.24
C VAL A 93 -5.09 20.14 11.03
N THR A 94 -5.17 20.90 12.12
CA THR A 94 -4.63 22.26 12.18
C THR A 94 -3.25 22.21 12.81
N THR A 95 -2.25 22.74 12.11
CA THR A 95 -0.89 22.89 12.63
C THR A 95 -0.37 24.29 12.33
N TYR A 96 0.83 24.59 12.84
CA TYR A 96 1.50 25.86 12.61
C TYR A 96 2.80 25.60 11.86
N PHE A 97 2.95 26.25 10.72
CA PHE A 97 4.24 26.36 10.05
C PHE A 97 4.77 27.78 10.26
N ARG A 98 5.79 27.88 11.13
CA ARG A 98 6.27 29.16 11.66
C ARG A 98 5.12 29.93 12.33
N LYS A 99 4.75 31.10 11.82
CA LYS A 99 3.64 31.94 12.35
C LYS A 99 2.32 31.76 11.59
N ARG A 100 2.26 30.86 10.61
CA ARG A 100 1.05 30.64 9.78
C ARG A 100 0.31 29.41 10.27
N LYS A 101 -0.97 29.61 10.61
CA LYS A 101 -1.91 28.52 10.85
C LYS A 101 -2.27 27.88 9.52
N ILE A 102 -2.08 26.58 9.40
CA ILE A 102 -2.39 25.81 8.20
C ILE A 102 -3.28 24.63 8.55
N ARG A 103 -4.16 24.25 7.62
CA ARG A 103 -5.00 23.06 7.73
C ARG A 103 -4.61 22.10 6.61
N MET A 104 -4.29 20.86 6.97
CA MET A 104 -3.87 19.83 6.02
C MET A 104 -4.39 18.46 6.43
N PRO A 105 -4.43 17.48 5.52
CA PRO A 105 -4.73 16.10 5.88
C PRO A 105 -3.68 15.52 6.83
N PHE A 106 -4.14 14.71 7.77
CA PHE A 106 -3.33 14.19 8.87
C PHE A 106 -2.17 13.32 8.41
N GLU A 107 -2.37 12.53 7.36
CA GLU A 107 -1.37 11.67 6.74
C GLU A 107 -0.14 12.47 6.27
N TYR A 108 -0.31 13.71 5.79
CA TYR A 108 0.81 14.56 5.40
C TYR A 108 1.60 15.03 6.63
N LEU A 109 0.92 15.47 7.69
CA LEU A 109 1.59 15.86 8.92
C LEU A 109 2.35 14.69 9.54
N MET A 110 1.73 13.50 9.56
CA MET A 110 2.37 12.29 10.05
C MET A 110 3.60 11.92 9.21
N SER A 111 3.48 11.95 7.88
CA SER A 111 4.61 11.68 6.97
C SER A 111 5.79 12.62 7.21
N MET A 112 5.51 13.91 7.44
CA MET A 112 6.54 14.90 7.79
C MET A 112 7.24 14.58 9.12
N MET A 113 6.49 14.13 10.13
CA MET A 113 7.06 13.73 11.43
C MET A 113 7.92 12.46 11.34
N LEU A 114 7.59 11.56 10.40
CA LEU A 114 8.31 10.31 10.18
C LEU A 114 9.58 10.50 9.33
N ALA A 115 9.63 11.54 8.49
CA ALA A 115 10.67 11.73 7.48
C ALA A 115 12.10 11.68 8.04
N GLU A 116 12.37 12.36 9.16
CA GLU A 116 13.71 12.40 9.75
C GLU A 116 14.17 11.03 10.27
N LYS A 117 13.26 10.29 10.89
CA LYS A 117 13.55 9.00 11.51
C LYS A 117 13.62 7.87 10.50
N LEU A 118 12.70 7.86 9.54
CA LEU A 118 12.59 6.80 8.55
C LEU A 118 13.46 7.05 7.31
N LYS A 119 13.72 8.31 6.91
CA LYS A 119 14.52 8.61 5.70
C LYS A 119 14.08 7.82 4.47
N LEU A 120 12.76 7.68 4.30
CA LEU A 120 12.12 7.04 3.15
C LEU A 120 11.68 8.09 2.13
N LYS A 121 11.30 7.66 0.92
CA LYS A 121 10.78 8.57 -0.10
C LYS A 121 9.40 9.09 0.30
N ALA A 122 8.96 10.18 -0.33
CA ALA A 122 7.74 10.88 0.06
C ALA A 122 6.48 10.00 -0.01
N LEU A 123 6.34 9.15 -1.04
CA LEU A 123 5.18 8.24 -1.18
C LEU A 123 5.25 7.10 -0.17
N ASP A 124 6.43 6.50 0.03
CA ASP A 124 6.65 5.48 1.06
C ASP A 124 6.27 6.00 2.46
N LEU A 125 6.64 7.24 2.79
CA LEU A 125 6.24 7.88 4.06
C LEU A 125 4.72 7.99 4.19
N LEU A 126 4.01 8.30 3.10
CA LEU A 126 2.55 8.35 3.09
C LEU A 126 1.94 6.95 3.26
N HIS A 127 2.51 5.91 2.63
CA HIS A 127 2.10 4.53 2.86
C HIS A 127 2.21 4.15 4.34
N ILE A 128 3.34 4.43 4.97
CA ILE A 128 3.53 4.17 6.41
C ILE A 128 2.58 5.01 7.26
N ALA A 129 2.34 6.28 6.91
CA ALA A 129 1.38 7.12 7.63
C ALA A 129 -0.05 6.56 7.56
N TYR A 130 -0.50 6.12 6.39
CA TYR A 130 -1.80 5.48 6.24
C TYR A 130 -1.90 4.17 7.03
N ALA A 131 -0.88 3.30 6.95
CA ALA A 131 -0.83 2.07 7.72
C ALA A 131 -0.89 2.35 9.24
N ALA A 132 -0.15 3.35 9.72
CA ALA A 132 -0.16 3.78 11.12
C ALA A 132 -1.53 4.32 11.59
N MET A 133 -2.24 5.02 10.71
CA MET A 133 -3.61 5.50 10.95
C MET A 133 -4.66 4.37 10.98
N LEU A 134 -4.29 3.20 10.46
CA LEU A 134 -5.12 1.99 10.39
C LEU A 134 -4.65 0.87 11.32
N ARG A 135 -3.62 1.07 12.14
CA ARG A 135 -3.01 0.04 12.99
C ARG A 135 -3.97 -0.74 13.90
N ASP A 136 -5.13 -0.17 14.23
CA ASP A 136 -6.16 -0.85 15.04
C ASP A 136 -7.12 -1.70 14.18
N SER A 137 -7.00 -1.63 12.85
CA SER A 137 -7.83 -2.28 11.84
C SER A 137 -7.03 -3.19 10.90
N ILE A 138 -5.71 -3.05 10.85
CA ILE A 138 -4.81 -3.91 10.08
C ILE A 138 -3.79 -4.56 11.02
N GLN A 139 -3.33 -5.75 10.65
CA GLN A 139 -2.27 -6.47 11.33
C GLN A 139 -0.90 -5.99 10.88
N THR A 140 -0.70 -5.86 9.56
CA THR A 140 0.62 -5.69 8.96
C THR A 140 0.56 -4.82 7.71
N PHE A 141 1.60 -4.02 7.50
CA PHE A 141 1.93 -3.38 6.22
C PHE A 141 2.80 -4.33 5.38
N VAL A 142 2.34 -4.68 4.19
CA VAL A 142 3.00 -5.67 3.32
C VAL A 142 3.64 -5.00 2.12
N THR A 143 4.95 -5.19 1.95
CA THR A 143 5.72 -4.60 0.85
C THR A 143 6.84 -5.53 0.39
N GLY A 144 7.22 -5.43 -0.88
CA GLY A 144 8.46 -5.99 -1.40
C GLY A 144 9.66 -5.04 -1.42
N ASP A 145 9.52 -3.80 -0.93
CA ASP A 145 10.59 -2.79 -0.97
C ASP A 145 11.63 -3.05 0.13
N SER A 146 12.87 -3.32 -0.27
CA SER A 146 13.97 -3.59 0.66
C SER A 146 14.28 -2.41 1.57
N GLU A 147 14.16 -1.17 1.08
CA GLU A 147 14.44 0.04 1.84
C GLU A 147 13.46 0.18 3.02
N ILE A 148 12.18 -0.13 2.79
CA ILE A 148 11.16 -0.15 3.84
C ILE A 148 11.38 -1.33 4.80
N LEU A 149 11.65 -2.53 4.28
CA LEU A 149 11.86 -3.74 5.08
C LEU A 149 13.06 -3.61 6.05
N GLU A 150 14.14 -2.95 5.63
CA GLU A 150 15.30 -2.65 6.48
C GLU A 150 14.95 -1.78 7.69
N ARG A 151 13.85 -1.02 7.62
CA ARG A 151 13.40 -0.11 8.68
C ARG A 151 12.25 -0.67 9.52
N LYS A 152 11.89 -1.96 9.35
CA LYS A 152 10.73 -2.57 10.04
C LYS A 152 10.73 -2.37 11.57
N SER A 153 11.88 -2.51 12.23
CA SER A 153 11.98 -2.33 13.68
C SER A 153 11.68 -0.88 14.06
N ILE A 154 12.26 0.07 13.34
CA ILE A 154 12.08 1.50 13.59
C ILE A 154 10.62 1.91 13.34
N ILE A 155 10.01 1.38 12.27
CA ILE A 155 8.59 1.61 11.95
C ILE A 155 7.71 1.10 13.09
N LYS A 156 7.93 -0.14 13.54
CA LYS A 156 7.19 -0.73 14.67
C LYS A 156 7.36 0.10 15.95
N ASP A 157 8.57 0.52 16.27
CA ASP A 157 8.85 1.28 17.49
C ASP A 157 8.21 2.68 17.50
N ILE A 158 8.12 3.34 16.33
CA ILE A 158 7.59 4.71 16.25
C ILE A 158 6.07 4.73 16.07
N VAL A 159 5.52 3.87 15.21
CA VAL A 159 4.09 3.93 14.81
C VAL A 159 3.29 2.69 15.18
N GLY A 160 3.93 1.64 15.70
CA GLY A 160 3.24 0.45 16.20
C GLY A 160 2.68 -0.46 15.11
N ILE A 161 3.17 -0.39 13.87
CA ILE A 161 2.74 -1.27 12.78
C ILE A 161 3.83 -2.28 12.44
N GLU A 162 3.44 -3.55 12.25
CA GLU A 162 4.32 -4.57 11.71
C GLU A 162 4.54 -4.34 10.21
N VAL A 163 5.74 -4.67 9.73
CA VAL A 163 6.09 -4.59 8.30
C VAL A 163 6.68 -5.92 7.88
N GLU A 164 6.10 -6.55 6.87
CA GLU A 164 6.53 -7.87 6.41
C GLU A 164 6.55 -8.00 4.89
N HIS A 165 7.42 -8.89 4.41
CA HIS A 165 7.48 -9.27 3.01
C HIS A 165 6.32 -10.25 2.68
N PRO A 166 5.69 -10.18 1.48
CA PRO A 166 4.54 -11.04 1.15
C PRO A 166 4.80 -12.54 1.31
N LYS A 167 6.04 -12.99 1.04
CA LYS A 167 6.48 -14.38 1.26
C LYS A 167 6.22 -14.93 2.67
N ASN A 168 6.20 -14.07 3.70
CA ASN A 168 6.04 -14.50 5.09
C ASN A 168 4.60 -14.92 5.42
N PHE A 169 3.66 -14.70 4.49
CA PHE A 169 2.28 -15.12 4.62
C PHE A 169 2.00 -16.44 3.90
N LEU A 170 2.95 -16.98 3.13
CA LEU A 170 2.75 -18.21 2.33
C LEU A 170 2.61 -19.46 3.20
N ASP A 171 3.27 -19.50 4.37
CA ASP A 171 3.12 -20.61 5.33
C ASP A 171 1.73 -20.63 5.97
N ASP A 172 1.04 -19.49 5.96
CA ASP A 172 -0.33 -19.34 6.44
C ASP A 172 -1.37 -19.58 5.32
N LEU A 173 -0.96 -19.87 4.07
CA LEU A 173 -1.83 -20.09 2.90
C LEU A 173 -2.25 -21.55 2.68
#